data_AF-A0A534ZPD7-F1
#
_entry.id   AF-A0A534ZPD7-F1
#
_cell.length_a   1.000
_cell.length_b   1.000
_cell.length_c   1.000
_cell.angle_alpha   90.00
_cell.angle_beta   90.00
_cell.angle_gamma   90.00
#
_symmetry.space_group_name_H-M   'P 1'
#
loop_
_entity.id
_entity.type
_entity.pdbx_description
1 polymer ?
#
loop_
_entity_poly.entity_id
_entity_poly.type
_entity_poly.pdbx_seq_one_letter_code
_entity_poly.pdbx_strand_id
1 'polypeptide(L)'
;MTFASFRQIVILIALTAGLLFGIDRVKNPHRAAVPGEPMAASVATGKPTIRLWLNDLSCGGCLSGLEKALSAVPWLGTPKVLEKVPTIEQAEQTPGAVNEQRQQVVVEIEVPEKNLRDVDFVAVLAALRKAGFAAAQMEFSGLSHYGLEADLAPMCSPACAEGTREAMDDLVRASKPKGWFRWLDSYRVDAVNDALVIYPRMGATVDVMEVLGAINSIGFEASALTVHVHGAK
;
A
#
# COMPACT_ATOMS: atom_id res chain seq x y z
N MET A 1 53.40 -22.68 -6.72
CA MET A 1 52.06 -22.11 -6.48
C MET A 1 51.97 -21.77 -5.01
N THR A 2 51.96 -20.49 -4.67
CA THR A 2 51.81 -20.02 -3.27
C THR A 2 50.33 -19.90 -2.96
N PHE A 3 49.83 -20.77 -2.08
CA PHE A 3 48.45 -20.70 -1.60
C PHE A 3 48.33 -19.52 -0.64
N ALA A 4 47.26 -18.73 -0.79
CA ALA A 4 46.93 -17.67 0.16
C ALA A 4 46.76 -18.30 1.55
N SER A 5 47.39 -17.70 2.55
CA SER A 5 47.26 -18.16 3.93
C SER A 5 45.80 -18.01 4.39
N PHE A 6 45.33 -18.91 5.25
CA PHE A 6 43.98 -18.86 5.81
C PHE A 6 43.63 -17.48 6.40
N ARG A 7 44.60 -16.81 7.04
CA ARG A 7 44.45 -15.42 7.53
C ARG A 7 44.14 -14.42 6.42
N GLN A 8 44.80 -14.52 5.27
CA GLN A 8 44.54 -13.62 4.14
C GLN A 8 43.14 -13.83 3.56
N ILE A 9 42.66 -15.07 3.50
CA ILE A 9 41.30 -15.40 3.05
C ILE A 9 40.26 -14.78 4.00
N VAL A 10 40.44 -14.97 5.31
CA VAL A 10 39.50 -14.41 6.32
C VAL A 10 39.46 -12.88 6.27
N ILE A 11 40.61 -12.23 6.13
CA ILE A 11 40.68 -10.75 6.02
C ILE A 11 39.97 -10.28 4.75
N LEU A 12 40.19 -10.94 3.62
CA LEU A 12 39.54 -10.57 2.36
C LEU A 12 38.02 -10.74 2.45
N ILE A 13 37.53 -11.82 3.07
CA ILE A 13 36.10 -12.05 3.29
C ILE A 13 35.52 -10.96 4.18
N ALA A 14 36.16 -10.65 5.31
CA ALA A 14 35.67 -9.62 6.23
C ALA A 14 35.61 -8.23 5.58
N LEU A 15 36.64 -7.86 4.81
CA LEU A 15 36.66 -6.60 4.06
C LEU A 15 35.58 -6.56 2.98
N THR A 16 35.40 -7.65 2.24
CA THR A 16 34.38 -7.73 1.18
C THR A 16 32.98 -7.68 1.77
N ALA A 17 32.72 -8.42 2.86
CA ALA A 17 31.45 -8.38 3.57
C ALA A 17 31.16 -6.99 4.16
N GLY A 18 32.16 -6.34 4.77
CA GLY A 18 32.03 -4.98 5.29
C GLY A 18 31.76 -3.95 4.20
N LEU A 19 32.44 -4.06 3.05
CA LEU A 19 32.20 -3.21 1.88
C LEU A 19 30.79 -3.39 1.33
N LEU A 20 30.35 -4.64 1.12
CA LEU A 20 29.01 -4.96 0.65
C LEU A 20 27.95 -4.46 1.63
N PHE A 21 28.19 -4.62 2.95
CA PHE A 21 27.29 -4.10 3.99
C PHE A 21 27.22 -2.57 3.97
N GLY A 22 28.35 -1.88 3.78
CA GLY A 22 28.38 -0.42 3.65
C GLY A 22 27.66 0.09 2.40
N ILE A 23 27.90 -0.54 1.25
CA ILE A 23 27.21 -0.22 -0.01
C ILE A 23 25.71 -0.48 0.12
N ASP A 24 25.31 -1.61 0.72
CA ASP A 24 23.91 -1.90 1.01
C ASP A 24 23.32 -0.84 1.93
N ARG A 25 24.00 -0.42 2.99
CA ARG A 25 23.47 0.62 3.90
C ARG A 25 23.28 1.99 3.24
N VAL A 26 24.19 2.37 2.32
CA VAL A 26 24.13 3.65 1.60
C VAL A 26 23.10 3.61 0.47
N LYS A 27 23.03 2.51 -0.29
CA LYS A 27 22.10 2.37 -1.42
C LYS A 27 20.71 1.88 -1.01
N ASN A 28 20.61 1.28 0.17
CA ASN A 28 19.40 0.70 0.75
C ASN A 28 19.20 1.22 2.20
N PRO A 29 18.92 2.53 2.39
CA PRO A 29 18.78 3.14 3.71
C PRO A 29 17.60 2.58 4.54
N HIS A 30 16.79 1.69 3.98
CA HIS A 30 15.56 1.16 4.56
C HIS A 30 15.74 0.24 5.79
N ARG A 31 16.98 -0.17 6.13
CA ARG A 31 17.26 -0.96 7.36
C ARG A 31 17.66 -0.12 8.57
N ALA A 32 17.96 1.16 8.40
CA ALA A 32 18.16 2.05 9.55
C ALA A 32 16.77 2.41 10.09
N ALA A 33 16.27 1.63 11.05
CA ALA A 33 15.12 1.98 11.84
C ALA A 33 15.31 3.42 12.37
N VAL A 34 14.38 4.31 12.00
CA VAL A 34 14.26 5.63 12.62
C VAL A 34 13.89 5.37 14.09
N PRO A 35 14.73 5.74 15.06
CA PRO A 35 14.36 5.64 16.47
C PRO A 35 13.38 6.78 16.76
N GLY A 36 12.08 6.48 16.82
CA GLY A 36 11.08 7.45 17.27
C GLY A 36 9.69 7.36 16.66
N GLU A 37 9.50 6.67 15.53
CA GLU A 37 8.15 6.36 15.04
C GLU A 37 7.66 5.08 15.72
N PRO A 38 6.42 5.01 16.24
CA PRO A 38 5.82 3.74 16.58
C PRO A 38 5.80 2.92 15.29
N MET A 39 6.72 1.95 15.22
CA MET A 39 6.72 0.93 14.22
C MET A 39 5.33 0.29 14.25
N ALA A 40 4.48 0.61 13.27
CA ALA A 40 3.50 -0.34 12.78
C ALA A 40 4.26 -1.49 12.06
N ALA A 41 5.19 -2.12 12.77
CA ALA A 41 5.67 -3.45 12.48
C ALA A 41 4.68 -4.42 13.11
N SER A 42 3.46 -4.48 12.56
CA SER A 42 2.80 -5.77 12.57
C SER A 42 3.33 -6.50 11.35
N VAL A 43 4.12 -7.54 11.58
CA VAL A 43 4.11 -8.67 10.65
C VAL A 43 2.64 -9.05 10.52
N ALA A 44 1.98 -8.63 9.45
CA ALA A 44 0.57 -8.87 9.26
C ALA A 44 0.39 -10.33 8.81
N THR A 45 0.56 -11.28 9.73
CA THR A 45 -0.01 -12.62 9.67
C THR A 45 -1.44 -12.54 10.20
N GLY A 46 -2.27 -11.74 9.51
CA GLY A 46 -3.65 -11.47 9.86
C GLY A 46 -4.59 -11.98 8.78
N LYS A 47 -5.89 -11.88 9.00
CA LYS A 47 -6.83 -11.98 7.89
C LYS A 47 -6.60 -10.78 6.94
N PRO A 48 -6.80 -10.94 5.63
CA PRO A 48 -6.71 -9.81 4.71
C PRO A 48 -7.75 -8.76 5.08
N THR A 49 -7.31 -7.51 5.19
CA THR A 49 -8.11 -6.43 5.79
C THR A 49 -7.95 -5.15 5.00
N ILE A 50 -9.07 -4.48 4.73
CA ILE A 50 -9.13 -3.14 4.16
C ILE A 50 -9.47 -2.16 5.28
N ARG A 51 -8.68 -1.10 5.43
CA ARG A 51 -8.98 0.03 6.32
C ARG A 51 -9.31 1.25 5.47
N LEU A 52 -10.43 1.89 5.77
CA LEU A 52 -10.93 3.06 5.06
C LEU A 52 -11.03 4.24 6.01
N TRP A 53 -10.44 5.36 5.63
CA TRP A 53 -10.65 6.65 6.29
C TRP A 53 -11.57 7.48 5.41
N LEU A 54 -12.71 7.87 5.95
CA LEU A 54 -13.72 8.64 5.23
C LEU A 54 -13.75 10.08 5.76
N ASN A 55 -13.84 11.05 4.86
CA ASN A 55 -14.07 12.44 5.27
C ASN A 55 -15.56 12.67 5.60
N ASP A 56 -15.82 13.58 6.53
CA ASP A 56 -17.11 14.27 6.70
C ASP A 56 -18.34 13.40 7.04
N LEU A 57 -18.16 12.33 7.83
CA LEU A 57 -19.28 11.57 8.39
C LEU A 57 -19.90 12.31 9.57
N SER A 58 -20.75 13.29 9.25
CA SER A 58 -21.36 14.21 10.21
C SER A 58 -22.72 13.73 10.77
N CYS A 59 -23.26 12.59 10.31
CA CYS A 59 -24.62 12.17 10.68
C CYS A 59 -24.80 10.65 10.87
N GLY A 60 -25.64 10.22 11.82
CA GLY A 60 -25.94 8.80 12.06
C GLY A 60 -26.58 8.07 10.87
N GLY A 61 -27.33 8.79 10.01
CA GLY A 61 -27.88 8.25 8.76
C GLY A 61 -26.83 8.04 7.66
N CYS A 62 -25.68 8.72 7.78
CA CYS A 62 -24.58 8.59 6.85
C CYS A 62 -23.86 7.23 7.03
N LEU A 63 -23.87 6.69 8.26
CA LEU A 63 -23.26 5.38 8.53
C LEU A 63 -24.06 4.21 7.95
N SER A 64 -25.39 4.22 8.06
CA SER A 64 -26.22 3.16 7.45
C SER A 64 -26.18 3.22 5.92
N GLY A 65 -26.05 4.42 5.34
CA GLY A 65 -25.78 4.61 3.92
C GLY A 65 -24.45 4.00 3.48
N LEU A 66 -23.41 4.17 4.29
CA LEU A 66 -22.09 3.59 4.05
C LEU A 66 -22.11 2.05 4.11
N GLU A 67 -22.70 1.48 5.17
CA GLU A 67 -22.83 0.02 5.31
C GLU A 67 -23.60 -0.59 4.12
N LYS A 68 -24.67 0.08 3.68
CA LYS A 68 -25.44 -0.32 2.50
C LYS A 68 -24.63 -0.23 1.21
N ALA A 69 -23.82 0.81 1.05
CA ALA A 69 -22.94 0.98 -0.10
C ALA A 69 -21.86 -0.10 -0.16
N LEU A 70 -21.22 -0.40 0.97
CA LEU A 70 -20.22 -1.45 1.09
C LEU A 70 -20.83 -2.85 0.90
N SER A 71 -22.07 -3.06 1.36
CA SER A 71 -22.82 -4.31 1.12
C SER A 71 -23.18 -4.54 -0.36
N ALA A 72 -23.07 -3.51 -1.22
CA ALA A 72 -23.25 -3.68 -2.66
C ALA A 72 -22.02 -4.32 -3.34
N VAL A 73 -20.89 -4.42 -2.64
CA VAL A 73 -19.67 -5.08 -3.11
C VAL A 73 -19.68 -6.54 -2.64
N PRO A 74 -19.94 -7.53 -3.53
CA PRO A 74 -20.34 -8.88 -3.12
C PRO A 74 -19.21 -9.68 -2.45
N TRP A 75 -17.95 -9.36 -2.72
CA TRP A 75 -16.79 -10.04 -2.16
C TRP A 75 -16.35 -9.47 -0.80
N LEU A 76 -16.89 -8.33 -0.42
CA LEU A 76 -16.52 -7.58 0.77
C LEU A 76 -17.15 -8.21 2.02
N GLY A 77 -16.39 -8.36 3.10
CA GLY A 77 -16.93 -8.80 4.38
C GLY A 77 -17.76 -7.72 5.09
N THR A 78 -18.29 -8.06 6.26
CA THR A 78 -19.07 -7.11 7.06
C THR A 78 -18.16 -5.98 7.55
N PRO A 79 -18.47 -4.71 7.24
CA PRO A 79 -17.69 -3.57 7.71
C PRO A 79 -17.81 -3.43 9.23
N LYS A 80 -16.69 -3.17 9.89
CA LYS A 80 -16.61 -2.86 11.32
C LYS A 80 -16.09 -1.45 11.51
N VAL A 81 -16.88 -0.60 12.15
CA VAL A 81 -16.44 0.75 12.53
C VAL A 81 -15.52 0.65 13.74
N LEU A 82 -14.26 1.05 13.60
CA LEU A 82 -13.26 0.96 14.67
C LEU A 82 -13.22 2.22 15.54
N GLU A 83 -13.30 3.39 14.93
CA GLU A 83 -13.15 4.67 15.62
C GLU A 83 -14.28 5.61 15.20
N LYS A 84 -15.04 6.07 16.19
CA LYS A 84 -16.03 7.13 16.04
C LYS A 84 -15.44 8.42 16.59
N VAL A 85 -15.69 9.52 15.86
CA VAL A 85 -15.31 10.89 16.21
C VAL A 85 -15.47 11.13 17.72
N PRO A 86 -14.44 11.64 18.44
CA PRO A 86 -14.55 11.95 19.85
C PRO A 86 -15.66 12.98 20.09
N THR A 87 -16.44 12.78 21.15
CA THR A 87 -17.50 13.72 21.57
C THR A 87 -16.85 15.05 21.99
N ILE A 88 -17.55 16.18 21.80
CA ILE A 88 -17.06 17.54 22.15
C ILE A 88 -16.48 17.59 23.58
N GLU A 89 -17.04 16.83 24.51
CA GLU A 89 -16.59 16.72 25.91
C GLU A 89 -15.17 16.14 26.07
N GLN A 90 -14.69 15.33 25.13
CA GLN A 90 -13.34 14.73 25.15
C GLN A 90 -12.28 15.66 24.53
N ALA A 91 -12.69 16.63 23.72
CA ALA A 91 -11.79 17.63 23.13
C ALA A 91 -11.34 18.69 24.14
N GLU A 92 -12.09 18.91 25.22
CA GLU A 92 -11.76 19.93 26.24
C GLU A 92 -10.69 19.49 27.26
N GLN A 93 -10.32 18.21 27.31
CA GLN A 93 -9.43 17.67 28.36
C GLN A 93 -7.94 17.56 27.96
N THR A 94 -7.56 17.94 26.74
CA THR A 94 -6.15 17.89 26.28
C THR A 94 -5.70 19.24 25.72
N PRO A 95 -5.11 20.14 26.53
CA PRO A 95 -4.58 21.41 26.06
C PRO A 95 -3.34 21.15 25.20
N GLY A 96 -3.41 21.42 23.89
CA GLY A 96 -2.27 21.37 22.97
C GLY A 96 -2.35 20.36 21.83
N ALA A 97 -3.43 19.57 21.72
CA ALA A 97 -3.68 18.70 20.58
C ALA A 97 -4.80 19.26 19.69
N VAL A 98 -4.66 20.51 19.23
CA VAL A 98 -5.31 20.89 17.97
C VAL A 98 -4.46 20.31 16.85
N ASN A 99 -4.49 18.98 16.71
CA ASN A 99 -4.27 18.45 15.38
C ASN A 99 -5.54 18.81 14.60
N GLU A 100 -5.34 19.20 13.34
CA GLU A 100 -6.37 19.26 12.31
C GLU A 100 -6.89 17.83 12.00
N GLN A 101 -7.26 17.10 13.05
CA GLN A 101 -7.86 15.78 13.05
C GLN A 101 -9.25 15.94 12.44
N ARG A 102 -9.24 15.91 11.10
CA ARG A 102 -10.40 15.63 10.27
C ARG A 102 -11.20 14.53 10.96
N GLN A 103 -12.49 14.77 11.13
CA GLN A 103 -13.44 13.81 11.66
C GLN A 103 -13.48 12.59 10.72
N GLN A 104 -12.54 11.67 10.89
CA GLN A 104 -12.36 10.51 10.03
C GLN A 104 -12.94 9.29 10.71
N VAL A 105 -13.89 8.65 10.04
CA VAL A 105 -14.37 7.34 10.48
C VAL A 105 -13.49 6.29 9.84
N VAL A 106 -12.94 5.43 10.69
CA VAL A 106 -12.14 4.28 10.26
C VAL A 106 -13.04 3.05 10.18
N VAL A 107 -13.19 2.52 8.98
CA VAL A 107 -13.89 1.26 8.72
C VAL A 107 -12.88 0.19 8.39
N GLU A 108 -12.91 -0.88 9.17
CA GLU A 108 -12.13 -2.09 8.92
C GLU A 108 -13.02 -3.15 8.30
N ILE A 109 -12.52 -3.79 7.25
CA ILE A 109 -13.29 -4.76 6.48
C ILE A 109 -12.42 -5.99 6.27
N GLU A 110 -12.82 -7.10 6.89
CA GLU A 110 -12.19 -8.40 6.61
C GLU A 110 -12.57 -8.85 5.19
N VAL A 111 -11.58 -9.22 4.39
CA VAL A 111 -11.78 -9.84 3.09
C VAL A 111 -11.66 -11.35 3.26
N PRO A 112 -12.72 -12.14 2.99
CA PRO A 112 -12.63 -13.58 3.04
C PRO A 112 -11.56 -14.09 2.08
N GLU A 113 -10.68 -15.01 2.51
CA GLU A 113 -9.59 -15.52 1.66
C GLU A 113 -10.08 -16.09 0.33
N LYS A 114 -11.25 -16.76 0.34
CA LYS A 114 -11.92 -17.28 -0.86
C LYS A 114 -12.28 -16.22 -1.90
N ASN A 115 -12.41 -14.96 -1.47
CA ASN A 115 -12.82 -13.83 -2.29
C ASN A 115 -11.64 -12.96 -2.73
N LEU A 116 -10.39 -13.31 -2.38
CA LEU A 116 -9.21 -12.50 -2.71
C LEU A 116 -9.05 -12.24 -4.20
N ARG A 117 -9.52 -13.16 -5.05
CA ARG A 117 -9.49 -13.02 -6.51
C ARG A 117 -10.50 -12.02 -7.05
N ASP A 118 -11.54 -11.72 -6.27
CA ASP A 118 -12.62 -10.80 -6.65
C ASP A 118 -12.35 -9.38 -6.15
N VAL A 119 -11.29 -9.19 -5.35
CA VAL A 119 -10.91 -7.88 -4.80
C VAL A 119 -10.58 -6.93 -5.94
N ASP A 120 -11.32 -5.84 -6.01
CA ASP A 120 -11.05 -4.70 -6.89
C ASP A 120 -11.27 -3.39 -6.12
N PHE A 121 -10.17 -2.70 -5.82
CA PHE A 121 -10.22 -1.46 -5.05
C PHE A 121 -10.87 -0.31 -5.83
N VAL A 122 -10.80 -0.31 -7.16
CA VAL A 122 -11.45 0.70 -8.00
C VAL A 122 -12.98 0.55 -7.88
N ALA A 123 -13.49 -0.69 -7.90
CA ALA A 123 -14.90 -0.96 -7.65
C ALA A 123 -15.37 -0.51 -6.26
N VAL A 124 -14.54 -0.68 -5.22
CA VAL A 124 -14.86 -0.16 -3.87
C VAL A 124 -14.98 1.36 -3.87
N LEU A 125 -14.00 2.07 -4.45
CA LEU A 125 -14.03 3.53 -4.55
C LEU A 125 -15.23 4.02 -5.39
N ALA A 126 -15.58 3.32 -6.47
CA ALA A 126 -16.74 3.62 -7.29
C ALA A 126 -18.05 3.42 -6.51
N ALA A 127 -18.17 2.35 -5.72
CA ALA A 127 -19.33 2.10 -4.86
C ALA A 127 -19.50 3.19 -3.78
N LEU A 128 -18.39 3.59 -3.14
CA LEU A 128 -18.38 4.70 -2.18
C LEU A 128 -18.82 6.01 -2.83
N ARG A 129 -18.23 6.36 -3.98
CA ARG A 129 -18.55 7.58 -4.73
C ARG A 129 -20.02 7.63 -5.15
N LYS A 130 -20.56 6.50 -5.64
CA LYS A 130 -21.97 6.38 -6.01
C LYS A 130 -22.92 6.63 -4.83
N ALA A 131 -22.49 6.29 -3.63
CA ALA A 131 -23.23 6.53 -2.40
C ALA A 131 -22.94 7.92 -1.78
N GLY A 132 -22.13 8.76 -2.42
CA GLY A 132 -21.79 10.10 -1.96
C GLY A 132 -20.65 10.16 -0.94
N PHE A 133 -19.90 9.08 -0.76
CA PHE A 133 -18.73 9.03 0.13
C PHE A 133 -17.43 9.20 -0.64
N ALA A 134 -16.44 9.82 0.01
CA ALA A 134 -15.07 9.92 -0.49
C ALA A 134 -14.10 9.36 0.56
N ALA A 135 -13.31 8.37 0.15
CA ALA A 135 -12.20 7.86 0.96
C ALA A 135 -11.05 8.87 0.91
N ALA A 136 -10.62 9.33 2.09
CA ALA A 136 -9.40 10.10 2.26
C ALA A 136 -8.16 9.23 2.11
N GLN A 137 -8.26 8.00 2.61
CA GLN A 137 -7.19 7.00 2.60
C GLN A 137 -7.83 5.61 2.57
N MET A 138 -7.13 4.67 1.94
CA MET A 138 -7.50 3.26 1.89
C MET A 138 -6.23 2.44 2.04
N GLU A 139 -6.17 1.61 3.07
CA GLU A 139 -5.04 0.71 3.31
C GLU A 139 -5.46 -0.73 3.14
N PHE A 140 -4.57 -1.54 2.55
CA PHE A 140 -4.73 -2.98 2.45
C PHE A 140 -3.58 -3.70 3.16
N SER A 141 -3.92 -4.69 3.98
CA SER A 141 -2.95 -5.44 4.81
C SER A 141 -3.43 -6.86 5.09
N GLY A 142 -2.65 -7.62 5.87
CA GLY A 142 -3.01 -8.97 6.32
C GLY A 142 -2.43 -10.11 5.46
N LEU A 143 -1.89 -9.81 4.29
CA LEU A 143 -1.22 -10.81 3.45
C LEU A 143 0.31 -10.73 3.60
N SER A 144 0.95 -11.89 3.71
CA SER A 144 2.41 -12.00 3.78
C SER A 144 3.07 -11.76 2.42
N HIS A 145 2.48 -12.30 1.35
CA HIS A 145 2.96 -12.16 -0.03
C HIS A 145 1.78 -11.99 -0.99
N TYR A 146 1.75 -10.85 -1.67
CA TYR A 146 0.76 -10.53 -2.69
C TYR A 146 1.35 -9.53 -3.69
N GLY A 147 0.76 -9.47 -4.87
CA GLY A 147 0.93 -8.39 -5.83
C GLY A 147 -0.38 -7.62 -5.96
N LEU A 148 -0.28 -6.36 -6.33
CA LEU A 148 -1.39 -5.56 -6.80
C LEU A 148 -1.26 -5.41 -8.30
N GLU A 149 -2.32 -5.73 -9.05
CA GLU A 149 -2.34 -5.62 -10.50
C GLU A 149 -3.29 -4.50 -10.89
N ALA A 150 -2.76 -3.45 -11.49
CA ALA A 150 -3.55 -2.37 -12.05
C ALA A 150 -3.72 -2.59 -13.54
N ASP A 151 -4.96 -2.63 -14.01
CA ASP A 151 -5.26 -2.62 -15.44
C ASP A 151 -5.14 -1.18 -15.97
N LEU A 152 -4.22 -0.98 -16.91
CA LEU A 152 -3.87 0.31 -17.51
C LEU A 152 -4.37 0.43 -18.96
N ALA A 153 -5.25 -0.47 -19.41
CA ALA A 153 -5.56 -0.63 -20.82
C ALA A 153 -6.13 0.64 -21.49
N PRO A 154 -5.79 0.87 -22.77
CA PRO A 154 -4.87 0.07 -23.60
C PRO A 154 -3.43 0.63 -23.62
N MET A 155 -2.40 -0.22 -23.50
CA MET A 155 -1.03 0.17 -23.87
C MET A 155 -0.87 0.01 -25.39
N CYS A 156 -0.74 1.11 -26.11
CA CYS A 156 -0.82 1.07 -27.57
C CYS A 156 0.41 0.43 -28.26
N SER A 157 1.55 0.27 -27.57
CA SER A 157 2.78 -0.26 -28.17
C SER A 157 3.81 -0.71 -27.12
N PRO A 158 4.83 -1.51 -27.50
CA PRO A 158 5.97 -1.80 -26.63
C PRO A 158 6.72 -0.54 -26.15
N ALA A 159 6.72 0.53 -26.95
CA ALA A 159 7.31 1.82 -26.55
C ALA A 159 6.50 2.50 -25.44
N CYS A 160 5.17 2.35 -25.42
CA CYS A 160 4.34 2.81 -24.31
C CYS A 160 4.69 2.06 -23.03
N ALA A 161 4.84 0.73 -23.10
CA ALA A 161 5.22 -0.06 -21.93
C ALA A 161 6.61 0.31 -21.38
N GLU A 162 7.58 0.60 -22.26
CA GLU A 162 8.89 1.11 -21.84
C GLU A 162 8.78 2.51 -21.20
N GLY A 163 8.01 3.41 -21.81
CA GLY A 163 7.76 4.74 -21.25
C GLY A 163 7.07 4.69 -19.89
N THR A 164 6.10 3.78 -19.70
CA THR A 164 5.47 3.52 -18.39
C THR A 164 6.50 3.02 -17.36
N ARG A 165 7.43 2.15 -17.77
CA ARG A 165 8.49 1.66 -16.89
C ARG A 165 9.43 2.78 -16.47
N GLU A 166 9.87 3.60 -17.41
CA GLU A 166 10.74 4.77 -17.17
C GLU A 166 10.05 5.80 -16.25
N ALA A 167 8.77 6.11 -16.53
CA ALA A 167 7.99 7.02 -15.69
C ALA A 167 7.83 6.50 -14.25
N MET A 168 7.63 5.19 -14.08
CA MET A 168 7.57 4.57 -12.76
C MET A 168 8.95 4.58 -12.07
N ASP A 169 10.04 4.37 -12.80
CA ASP A 169 11.40 4.42 -12.26
C ASP A 169 11.72 5.83 -11.72
N ASP A 170 11.35 6.85 -12.47
CA ASP A 170 11.51 8.25 -12.09
C ASP A 170 10.62 8.61 -10.90
N LEU A 171 9.37 8.15 -10.88
CA LEU A 171 8.45 8.36 -9.77
C LEU A 171 8.99 7.71 -8.48
N VAL A 172 9.43 6.46 -8.54
CA VAL A 172 10.03 5.74 -7.40
C VAL A 172 11.31 6.43 -6.93
N ARG A 173 12.12 6.96 -7.85
CA ARG A 173 13.33 7.71 -7.50
C ARG A 173 13.00 9.05 -6.81
N ALA A 174 12.01 9.78 -7.32
CA ALA A 174 11.60 11.08 -6.81
C ALA A 174 10.82 11.00 -5.48
N SER A 175 10.15 9.88 -5.22
CA SER A 175 9.35 9.62 -4.02
C SER A 175 10.18 9.21 -2.80
N LYS A 176 11.34 8.55 -3.01
CA LYS A 176 12.26 8.14 -1.93
C LYS A 176 12.53 9.20 -0.85
N PRO A 177 12.90 10.46 -1.18
CA PRO A 177 13.16 11.48 -0.16
C PRO A 177 11.90 11.96 0.58
N LYS A 178 10.71 11.74 0.01
CA LYS A 178 9.42 12.17 0.58
C LYS A 178 8.78 11.11 1.48
N GLY A 179 9.37 9.91 1.57
CA GLY A 179 8.80 8.80 2.31
C GLY A 179 7.58 8.15 1.65
N TRP A 180 7.31 8.49 0.39
CA TRP A 180 6.33 7.78 -0.44
C TRP A 180 6.90 6.41 -0.85
N PHE A 181 6.04 5.42 -1.01
CA PHE A 181 6.34 4.03 -1.35
C PHE A 181 7.25 3.31 -0.35
N ARG A 182 7.15 3.65 0.95
CA ARG A 182 7.86 2.94 2.03
C ARG A 182 7.47 1.47 2.17
N TRP A 183 6.40 1.03 1.52
CA TRP A 183 5.97 -0.37 1.48
C TRP A 183 6.35 -1.08 0.17
N LEU A 184 6.80 -0.36 -0.86
CA LEU A 184 7.13 -0.93 -2.18
C LEU A 184 8.43 -1.73 -2.11
N ASP A 185 8.44 -2.90 -2.76
CA ASP A 185 9.62 -3.73 -2.98
C ASP A 185 10.06 -3.68 -4.44
N SER A 186 9.16 -4.04 -5.36
CA SER A 186 9.40 -4.01 -6.80
C SER A 186 8.10 -3.79 -7.59
N TYR A 187 8.22 -3.56 -8.90
CA TYR A 187 7.09 -3.48 -9.81
C TYR A 187 7.48 -4.05 -11.19
N ARG A 188 6.48 -4.36 -12.01
CA ARG A 188 6.62 -4.84 -13.38
C ARG A 188 5.51 -4.28 -14.25
N VAL A 189 5.89 -3.75 -15.42
CA VAL A 189 4.94 -3.42 -16.48
C VAL A 189 4.79 -4.63 -17.39
N ASP A 190 3.57 -5.14 -17.51
CA ASP A 190 3.18 -6.23 -18.39
C ASP A 190 2.48 -5.68 -19.63
N ALA A 191 3.23 -5.60 -20.73
CA ALA A 191 2.73 -5.10 -22.01
C ALA A 191 1.78 -6.07 -22.73
N VAL A 192 1.68 -7.33 -22.28
CA VAL A 192 0.79 -8.32 -22.88
C VAL A 192 -0.61 -8.20 -22.31
N ASN A 193 -0.70 -7.97 -21.00
CA ASN A 193 -1.97 -7.83 -20.28
C ASN A 193 -2.35 -6.37 -20.01
N ASP A 194 -1.62 -5.40 -20.59
CA ASP A 194 -1.77 -3.97 -20.34
C ASP A 194 -1.81 -3.62 -18.84
N ALA A 195 -0.98 -4.28 -18.04
CA ALA A 195 -1.05 -4.22 -16.58
C ALA A 195 0.22 -3.67 -15.93
N LEU A 196 0.06 -2.97 -14.81
CA LEU A 196 1.14 -2.65 -13.87
C LEU A 196 1.00 -3.52 -12.63
N VAL A 197 1.96 -4.42 -12.43
CA VAL A 197 2.02 -5.30 -11.26
C VAL A 197 2.97 -4.69 -10.24
N ILE A 198 2.48 -4.47 -9.04
CA ILE A 198 3.21 -3.86 -7.92
C ILE A 198 3.39 -4.92 -6.83
N TYR A 199 4.62 -5.05 -6.34
CA TYR A 199 4.99 -5.98 -5.28
C TYR A 199 5.34 -5.21 -4.00
N PRO A 200 4.47 -5.27 -2.98
CA PRO A 200 4.79 -4.77 -1.66
C PRO A 200 5.83 -5.64 -0.97
N ARG A 201 6.54 -5.06 0.01
CA ARG A 201 7.39 -5.80 0.93
C ARG A 201 6.56 -6.80 1.72
N MET A 202 7.23 -7.86 2.16
CA MET A 202 6.61 -8.92 2.95
C MET A 202 5.87 -8.36 4.17
N GLY A 203 4.56 -8.64 4.25
CA GLY A 203 3.70 -8.19 5.35
C GLY A 203 3.45 -6.67 5.42
N ALA A 204 3.81 -5.92 4.37
CA ALA A 204 3.59 -4.48 4.37
C ALA A 204 2.12 -4.12 4.17
N THR A 205 1.73 -3.02 4.82
CA THR A 205 0.45 -2.36 4.57
C THR A 205 0.62 -1.41 3.41
N VAL A 206 -0.24 -1.53 2.41
CA VAL A 206 -0.21 -0.70 1.20
C VAL A 206 -1.26 0.38 1.30
N ASP A 207 -0.86 1.63 1.07
CA ASP A 207 -1.81 2.70 0.80
C ASP A 207 -2.25 2.61 -0.67
N VAL A 208 -3.51 2.22 -0.87
CA VAL A 208 -4.13 2.05 -2.17
C VAL A 208 -4.32 3.40 -2.89
N MET A 209 -4.57 4.47 -2.13
CA MET A 209 -4.72 5.81 -2.71
C MET A 209 -3.38 6.33 -3.23
N GLU A 210 -2.27 5.98 -2.56
CA GLU A 210 -0.92 6.25 -3.06
C GLU A 210 -0.65 5.53 -4.40
N VAL A 211 -1.05 4.26 -4.52
CA VAL A 211 -0.94 3.49 -5.77
C VAL A 211 -1.73 4.15 -6.91
N LEU A 212 -3.00 4.46 -6.68
CA LEU A 212 -3.85 5.06 -7.70
C LEU A 212 -3.39 6.48 -8.07
N GLY A 213 -2.94 7.26 -7.09
CA GLY A 213 -2.35 8.58 -7.32
C GLY A 213 -1.07 8.51 -8.16
N ALA A 214 -0.25 7.48 -7.92
CA ALA A 214 0.94 7.22 -8.71
C ALA A 214 0.64 6.85 -10.16
N ILE A 215 -0.32 5.94 -10.38
CA ILE A 215 -0.78 5.55 -11.72
C ILE A 215 -1.30 6.77 -12.48
N ASN A 216 -2.08 7.62 -11.81
CA ASN A 216 -2.55 8.89 -12.40
C ASN A 216 -1.40 9.84 -12.73
N SER A 217 -0.37 9.91 -11.88
CA SER A 217 0.78 10.79 -12.11
C SER A 217 1.64 10.39 -13.32
N ILE A 218 1.62 9.11 -13.71
CA ILE A 218 2.28 8.60 -14.92
C ILE A 218 1.37 8.63 -16.16
N GLY A 219 0.16 9.21 -16.04
CA GLY A 219 -0.74 9.48 -17.15
C GLY A 219 -1.79 8.40 -17.44
N PHE A 220 -2.02 7.47 -16.51
CA PHE A 220 -3.01 6.40 -16.66
C PHE A 220 -4.14 6.54 -15.63
N GLU A 221 -5.33 6.09 -15.99
CA GLU A 221 -6.42 5.87 -15.02
C GLU A 221 -6.66 4.36 -14.93
N ALA A 222 -6.42 3.76 -13.76
CA ALA A 222 -6.61 2.33 -13.59
C ALA A 222 -8.11 1.98 -13.69
N SER A 223 -8.46 1.10 -14.62
CA SER A 223 -9.83 0.58 -14.77
C SER A 223 -10.19 -0.40 -13.65
N ALA A 224 -9.20 -1.13 -13.15
CA ALA A 224 -9.28 -2.05 -12.03
C ALA A 224 -7.96 -2.07 -11.25
N LEU A 225 -8.03 -2.37 -9.96
CA LEU A 225 -6.85 -2.64 -9.13
C LEU A 225 -7.12 -3.87 -8.27
N THR A 226 -6.54 -5.00 -8.65
CA THR A 226 -6.85 -6.32 -8.08
C THR A 226 -5.70 -6.88 -7.24
N VAL A 227 -6.02 -7.83 -6.36
CA VAL A 227 -5.04 -8.54 -5.52
C VAL A 227 -4.67 -9.88 -6.14
N HIS A 228 -3.38 -10.13 -6.33
CA HIS A 228 -2.83 -11.37 -6.85
C HIS A 228 -1.99 -12.07 -5.77
N VAL A 229 -2.46 -13.21 -5.28
CA VAL A 229 -1.72 -14.00 -4.29
C VAL A 229 -0.78 -14.96 -5.01
N HIS A 230 0.52 -14.79 -4.82
CA HIS A 230 1.52 -15.73 -5.33
C HIS A 230 1.62 -16.95 -4.41
N GLY A 231 1.16 -18.11 -4.88
CA GLY A 231 1.34 -19.39 -4.20
C GLY A 231 0.06 -20.12 -3.74
N ALA A 232 -1.14 -19.58 -4.02
CA ALA A 232 -2.39 -20.30 -3.77
C ALA A 232 -2.64 -21.33 -4.89
N LYS A 233 -2.16 -22.57 -4.69
CA LYS A 233 -2.65 -23.76 -5.39
C LYS A 233 -3.86 -24.33 -4.66
#